data_AF-A0A2T7D3X0-F1
#
_entry.id   AF-A0A2T7D3X0-F1
#
_cell.length_a   1.000
_cell.length_b   1.000
_cell.length_c   1.000
_cell.angle_alpha   90.00
_cell.angle_beta   90.00
_cell.angle_gamma   90.00
#
_symmetry.space_group_name_H-M   'P 1'
#
loop_
_entity.id
_entity.type
_entity.pdbx_description
1 polymer ?
#
loop_
_entity_poly.entity_id
_entity_poly.type
_entity_poly.pdbx_seq_one_letter_code
_entity_poly.pdbx_strand_id
1 'polypeptide(L)'
;MSFALDVARELGVPSMVLVAFGAAPLMAHMRLRELKERGYLPLKDESCLTNGYLETTIDWIPGMPPISLGDVSSFVRTTDPDDFGLWFNITEANNCTKASAIIINTFDALEADVLAALRAEYPRIYTVGQLGTMLRRSHLDEEASDGSIDLSLWKHDTECLSWLDAQEPASVVYVNFGSLTVLTADQLAEFAWGLAETGHPFLLVVREDLVHGGGALPPEFLAETAERCRVVTWCPQEQVLRHCAVGCFLTHCGWNSMLESIAAGVPMVCWPVFADQYTNRKYACELWGVGLRLDEEVRREQVAGRVREAMESEEMRKSAARWKAEAEAAACPGGSSRENLLGLVKALKEGSLNSEA
;
A
#
# COMPACT_ATOMS: atom_id res chain seq x y z
N MET A 1 -4.70 17.51 0.55
CA MET A 1 -5.12 18.67 1.36
C MET A 1 -5.87 19.65 0.48
N SER A 2 -7.19 19.59 0.53
CA SER A 2 -8.07 20.31 -0.39
C SER A 2 -8.07 21.83 -0.19
N PHE A 3 -7.65 22.34 0.98
CA PHE A 3 -7.54 23.80 1.20
C PHE A 3 -6.61 24.49 0.19
N ALA A 4 -5.59 23.78 -0.32
CA ALA A 4 -4.67 24.32 -1.32
C ALA A 4 -5.35 24.59 -2.67
N LEU A 5 -6.48 23.93 -2.95
CA LEU A 5 -7.25 24.14 -4.17
C LEU A 5 -7.95 25.50 -4.17
N ASP A 6 -8.42 25.95 -3.00
CA ASP A 6 -9.04 27.27 -2.86
C ASP A 6 -8.00 28.38 -3.00
N VAL A 7 -6.82 28.21 -2.40
CA VAL A 7 -5.68 29.13 -2.59
C VAL A 7 -5.27 29.22 -4.07
N ALA A 8 -5.19 28.09 -4.76
CA ALA A 8 -4.87 28.07 -6.19
C ALA A 8 -5.94 28.79 -7.03
N ARG A 9 -7.23 28.62 -6.68
CA ARG A 9 -8.34 29.31 -7.32
C ARG A 9 -8.24 30.83 -7.12
N GLU A 10 -7.95 31.30 -5.91
CA GLU A 10 -7.76 32.72 -5.61
C GLU A 10 -6.59 33.34 -6.39
N LEU A 11 -5.53 32.56 -6.58
CA LEU A 11 -4.34 32.98 -7.33
C LEU A 11 -4.46 32.80 -8.85
N GLY A 12 -5.54 32.18 -9.34
CA GLY A 12 -5.74 31.90 -10.77
C GLY A 12 -4.71 30.93 -11.36
N VAL A 13 -4.17 30.01 -10.55
CA VAL A 13 -3.20 28.99 -10.98
C VAL A 13 -3.83 27.60 -11.02
N PRO A 14 -3.39 26.72 -11.94
CA PRO A 14 -3.91 25.36 -12.01
C PRO A 14 -3.55 24.61 -10.72
N SER A 15 -4.49 23.79 -10.24
CA SER A 15 -4.28 22.95 -9.07
C SER A 15 -4.43 21.48 -9.42
N MET A 16 -3.55 20.66 -8.87
CA MET A 16 -3.56 19.22 -9.06
C MET A 16 -3.47 18.55 -7.70
N VAL A 17 -4.08 17.38 -7.57
CA VAL A 17 -4.00 16.57 -6.35
C VAL A 17 -3.22 15.31 -6.65
N LEU A 18 -2.11 15.11 -5.94
CA LEU A 18 -1.46 13.81 -5.83
C LEU A 18 -2.13 13.02 -4.71
N VAL A 19 -2.77 11.90 -5.07
CA VAL A 19 -3.45 11.02 -4.12
C VAL A 19 -2.42 10.04 -3.54
N ALA A 20 -2.45 9.89 -2.21
CA ALA A 20 -1.50 9.05 -1.46
C ALA A 20 -1.90 7.56 -1.39
N PHE A 21 -3.04 7.19 -1.99
CA PHE A 21 -3.58 5.83 -2.05
C PHE A 21 -3.79 5.42 -3.51
N GLY A 22 -4.17 4.14 -3.72
CA GLY A 22 -4.56 3.62 -5.03
C GLY A 22 -5.89 4.16 -5.54
N ALA A 23 -6.22 3.84 -6.78
CA ALA A 23 -7.49 4.22 -7.40
C ALA A 23 -8.69 3.54 -6.70
N ALA A 24 -8.55 2.28 -6.29
CA ALA A 24 -9.60 1.54 -5.57
C ALA A 24 -9.92 2.16 -4.20
N PRO A 25 -8.94 2.42 -3.31
CA PRO A 25 -9.21 3.20 -2.11
C PRO A 25 -9.78 4.58 -2.38
N LEU A 26 -9.31 5.30 -3.40
CA LEU A 26 -9.87 6.61 -3.74
C LEU A 26 -11.37 6.50 -4.05
N MET A 27 -11.76 5.58 -4.93
CA MET A 27 -13.16 5.32 -5.27
C MET A 27 -13.98 4.96 -4.02
N ALA A 28 -13.47 4.06 -3.17
CA ALA A 28 -14.12 3.66 -1.92
C ALA A 28 -14.33 4.86 -0.97
N HIS A 29 -13.31 5.70 -0.78
CA HIS A 29 -13.39 6.88 0.08
C HIS A 29 -14.36 7.94 -0.48
N MET A 30 -14.45 8.09 -1.81
CA MET A 30 -15.44 8.96 -2.45
C MET A 30 -16.88 8.51 -2.17
N ARG A 31 -17.11 7.22 -1.92
CA ARG A 31 -18.42 6.64 -1.57
C ARG A 31 -18.73 6.58 -0.07
N LEU A 32 -17.84 7.05 0.80
CA LEU A 32 -18.13 7.12 2.25
C LEU A 32 -19.35 8.01 2.57
N ARG A 33 -19.58 9.08 1.80
CA ARG A 33 -20.80 9.90 1.95
C ARG A 33 -22.06 9.09 1.62
N GLU A 34 -22.03 8.36 0.51
CA GLU A 34 -23.16 7.54 0.08
C GLU A 34 -23.42 6.38 1.07
N LEU A 35 -22.36 5.80 1.66
CA LEU A 35 -22.50 4.84 2.76
C LEU A 35 -23.23 5.44 3.97
N LYS A 36 -22.92 6.70 4.34
CA LYS A 36 -23.63 7.43 5.40
C LYS A 36 -25.09 7.69 5.02
N GLU A 37 -25.37 8.16 3.80
CA GLU A 37 -26.73 8.43 3.31
C GLU A 37 -27.61 7.17 3.24
N ARG A 38 -27.01 6.02 2.93
CA ARG A 38 -27.67 4.70 2.93
C ARG A 38 -27.83 4.09 4.33
N GLY A 39 -27.31 4.74 5.37
CA GLY A 39 -27.47 4.31 6.76
C GLY A 39 -26.50 3.21 7.21
N TYR A 40 -25.38 3.00 6.51
CA TYR A 40 -24.32 2.11 6.98
C TYR A 40 -23.45 2.74 8.07
N LEU A 41 -23.36 4.08 8.09
CA LEU A 41 -22.45 4.85 8.94
C LEU A 41 -23.16 6.02 9.65
N PRO A 42 -22.70 6.41 10.87
CA PRO A 42 -21.78 5.64 11.71
C PRO A 42 -22.40 4.30 12.14
N LEU A 43 -21.59 3.41 12.69
CA LEU A 43 -22.08 2.15 13.25
C LEU A 43 -23.08 2.44 14.38
N LYS A 44 -24.10 1.59 14.49
CA LYS A 44 -25.16 1.77 15.50
C LYS A 44 -24.60 1.73 16.92
N ASP A 45 -23.71 0.78 17.18
CA ASP A 45 -23.06 0.53 18.46
C ASP A 45 -21.85 -0.40 18.26
N GLU A 46 -21.03 -0.58 19.29
CA GLU A 46 -19.81 -1.39 19.25
C GLU A 46 -20.04 -2.87 18.90
N SER A 47 -21.27 -3.38 19.05
CA SER A 47 -21.56 -4.77 18.67
C SER A 47 -21.34 -5.01 17.18
N CYS A 48 -21.45 -3.97 16.35
CA CYS A 48 -21.20 -4.02 14.91
C CYS A 48 -19.77 -4.48 14.57
N LEU A 49 -18.82 -4.33 15.49
CA LEU A 49 -17.42 -4.75 15.30
C LEU A 49 -17.23 -6.27 15.40
N THR A 50 -18.19 -7.00 15.98
CA THR A 50 -18.04 -8.44 16.27
C THR A 50 -19.24 -9.29 15.86
N ASN A 51 -20.37 -8.67 15.51
CA ASN A 51 -21.64 -9.36 15.21
C ASN A 51 -21.84 -9.74 13.74
N GLY A 52 -20.82 -9.58 12.88
CA GLY A 52 -20.95 -9.85 11.45
C GLY A 52 -21.37 -8.64 10.59
N TYR A 53 -21.56 -7.46 11.17
CA TYR A 53 -22.04 -6.30 10.41
C TYR A 53 -21.01 -5.75 9.42
N LEU A 54 -19.71 -5.79 9.76
CA LEU A 54 -18.64 -5.34 8.87
C LEU A 54 -18.48 -6.23 7.63
N GLU A 55 -19.00 -7.45 7.66
CA GLU A 55 -19.05 -8.41 6.56
C GLU A 55 -20.18 -8.10 5.56
N THR A 56 -21.02 -7.10 5.84
CA THR A 56 -22.06 -6.63 4.93
C THR A 56 -21.46 -6.32 3.56
N THR A 57 -21.99 -6.97 2.53
CA THR A 57 -21.50 -6.80 1.16
C THR A 57 -21.98 -5.48 0.58
N ILE A 58 -21.04 -4.74 0.01
CA ILE A 58 -21.24 -3.51 -0.77
C ILE A 58 -20.89 -3.85 -2.22
N ASP A 59 -21.90 -3.91 -3.08
CA ASP A 59 -21.81 -4.37 -4.48
C ASP A 59 -22.21 -3.30 -5.50
N TRP A 60 -22.44 -2.06 -5.05
CA TRP A 60 -22.91 -0.95 -5.87
C TRP A 60 -21.82 0.10 -6.18
N ILE A 61 -20.58 -0.07 -5.70
CA ILE A 61 -19.49 0.87 -5.97
C ILE A 61 -18.97 0.66 -7.40
N PRO A 62 -19.04 1.67 -8.29
CA PRO A 62 -18.65 1.52 -9.69
C PRO A 62 -17.19 1.08 -9.88
N GLY A 63 -16.97 0.12 -10.78
CA GLY A 63 -15.63 -0.36 -11.15
C GLY A 63 -14.90 -1.16 -10.05
N MET A 64 -15.54 -1.39 -8.90
CA MET A 64 -15.00 -2.21 -7.82
C MET A 64 -15.73 -3.56 -7.76
N PRO A 65 -15.03 -4.66 -7.42
CA PRO A 65 -15.68 -5.91 -7.06
C PRO A 65 -16.49 -5.74 -5.76
N PRO A 66 -17.46 -6.63 -5.47
CA PRO A 66 -18.14 -6.64 -4.18
C PRO A 66 -17.15 -6.64 -3.02
N ILE A 67 -17.30 -5.70 -2.09
CA ILE A 67 -16.40 -5.47 -0.95
C ILE A 67 -17.19 -5.53 0.35
N SER A 68 -16.60 -6.04 1.43
CA SER A 68 -17.25 -5.97 2.74
C SER A 68 -17.16 -4.54 3.29
N LEU A 69 -18.13 -4.11 4.11
CA LEU A 69 -18.13 -2.79 4.73
C LEU A 69 -16.82 -2.52 5.49
N GLY A 70 -16.32 -3.50 6.25
CA GLY A 70 -15.05 -3.40 6.98
C GLY A 70 -13.82 -3.29 6.09
N ASP A 71 -13.92 -3.70 4.82
CA ASP A 71 -12.82 -3.61 3.87
C ASP A 71 -12.75 -2.26 3.15
N VAL A 72 -13.78 -1.42 3.24
CA VAL A 72 -13.80 -0.08 2.64
C VAL A 72 -12.70 0.82 3.21
N SER A 73 -12.58 0.87 4.54
CA SER A 73 -11.57 1.66 5.24
C SER A 73 -11.61 1.36 6.75
N SER A 74 -10.54 1.64 7.50
CA SER A 74 -10.63 1.64 8.97
C SER A 74 -11.62 2.70 9.49
N PHE A 75 -11.81 3.82 8.78
CA PHE A 75 -12.67 4.93 9.22
C PHE A 75 -14.17 4.62 9.27
N VAL A 76 -14.58 3.47 8.71
CA VAL A 76 -15.97 2.99 8.84
C VAL A 76 -16.26 2.37 10.21
N ARG A 77 -15.22 2.08 11.00
CA ARG A 77 -15.29 1.42 12.32
C ARG A 77 -15.51 2.44 13.45
N THR A 78 -16.52 3.30 13.31
CA THR A 78 -16.82 4.35 14.30
C THR A 78 -18.32 4.40 14.60
N THR A 79 -18.65 4.61 15.88
CA THR A 79 -20.02 4.87 16.34
C THR A 79 -20.30 6.37 16.49
N ASP A 80 -19.27 7.21 16.36
CA ASP A 80 -19.37 8.66 16.50
C ASP A 80 -19.83 9.29 15.17
N PRO A 81 -21.00 9.95 15.11
CA PRO A 81 -21.46 10.64 13.89
C PRO A 81 -20.56 11.80 13.45
N ASP A 82 -19.75 12.33 14.36
CA ASP A 82 -18.82 13.46 14.19
C ASP A 82 -17.34 13.01 14.21
N ASP A 83 -17.08 11.71 14.02
CA ASP A 83 -15.74 11.15 13.94
C ASP A 83 -14.86 11.92 12.94
N PHE A 84 -13.76 12.48 13.43
CA PHE A 84 -12.88 13.32 12.62
C PHE A 84 -12.27 12.55 11.44
N GLY A 85 -11.89 11.28 11.64
CA GLY A 85 -11.29 10.45 10.59
C GLY A 85 -12.27 10.20 9.46
N LEU A 86 -13.51 9.80 9.79
CA LEU A 86 -14.58 9.60 8.82
C LEU A 86 -14.91 10.91 8.08
N TRP A 87 -15.12 12.01 8.81
CA TRP A 87 -15.42 13.31 8.22
C TRP A 87 -14.30 13.81 7.29
N PHE A 88 -13.05 13.71 7.74
CA PHE A 88 -11.88 14.17 6.99
C PHE A 88 -11.76 13.42 5.67
N ASN A 89 -11.93 12.09 5.68
CA ASN A 89 -11.80 11.28 4.48
C ASN A 89 -12.98 11.47 3.51
N ILE A 90 -14.21 11.60 4.02
CA ILE A 90 -15.36 12.00 3.19
C ILE A 90 -15.06 13.32 2.49
N THR A 91 -14.54 14.30 3.24
CA THR A 91 -14.30 15.66 2.74
C THR A 91 -13.17 15.70 1.72
N GLU A 92 -12.00 15.17 2.07
CA GLU A 92 -10.81 15.23 1.22
C GLU A 92 -10.97 14.40 -0.06
N ALA A 93 -11.49 13.16 0.02
CA ALA A 93 -11.66 12.32 -1.16
C ALA A 93 -12.62 12.96 -2.19
N ASN A 94 -13.74 13.51 -1.71
CA ASN A 94 -14.68 14.21 -2.59
C ASN A 94 -14.13 15.55 -3.09
N ASN A 95 -13.34 16.28 -2.29
CA ASN A 95 -12.75 17.54 -2.71
C ASN A 95 -11.62 17.38 -3.74
N CYS A 96 -11.00 16.20 -3.87
CA CYS A 96 -9.99 15.94 -4.92
C CYS A 96 -10.52 16.27 -6.32
N THR A 97 -11.84 16.13 -6.52
CA THR A 97 -12.54 16.37 -7.78
C THR A 97 -12.61 17.84 -8.19
N LYS A 98 -12.34 18.75 -7.26
CA LYS A 98 -12.27 20.20 -7.52
C LYS A 98 -10.94 20.62 -8.17
N ALA A 99 -9.97 19.71 -8.22
CA ALA A 99 -8.68 19.97 -8.84
C ALA A 99 -8.79 19.93 -10.38
N SER A 100 -7.92 20.65 -11.07
CA SER A 100 -7.82 20.61 -12.54
C SER A 100 -7.44 19.21 -13.04
N ALA A 101 -6.67 18.45 -12.25
CA ALA A 101 -6.34 17.05 -12.49
C ALA A 101 -6.01 16.30 -11.20
N ILE A 102 -6.21 14.98 -11.23
CA ILE A 102 -5.82 14.06 -10.17
C ILE A 102 -4.66 13.20 -10.67
N ILE A 103 -3.62 13.07 -9.85
CA ILE A 103 -2.47 12.22 -10.09
C ILE A 103 -2.53 11.06 -9.10
N ILE A 104 -2.43 9.83 -9.60
CA ILE A 104 -2.46 8.63 -8.77
C ILE A 104 -1.17 7.85 -9.05
N ASN A 105 -0.43 7.51 -7.98
CA ASN A 105 0.70 6.59 -8.09
C ASN A 105 0.15 5.18 -8.29
N THR A 106 -0.13 4.81 -9.53
CA THR A 106 -0.60 3.48 -9.97
C THR A 106 -0.33 3.34 -11.48
N PHE A 107 -0.66 2.21 -12.08
CA PHE A 107 -0.62 2.02 -13.54
C PHE A 107 -1.93 1.43 -14.05
N ASP A 108 -2.31 1.77 -15.28
CA ASP A 108 -3.63 1.49 -15.84
C ASP A 108 -4.01 0.00 -15.76
N ALA A 109 -3.08 -0.92 -16.03
CA ALA A 109 -3.37 -2.34 -16.01
C ALA A 109 -3.67 -2.90 -14.61
N LEU A 110 -3.16 -2.30 -13.52
CA LEU A 110 -3.33 -2.80 -12.15
C LEU A 110 -4.76 -2.59 -11.64
N GLU A 111 -5.36 -1.45 -11.98
CA GLU A 111 -6.63 -0.96 -11.45
C GLU A 111 -7.62 -0.58 -12.57
N ALA A 112 -7.57 -1.30 -13.70
CA ALA A 112 -8.23 -0.91 -14.96
C ALA A 112 -9.72 -0.59 -14.81
N ASP A 113 -10.49 -1.46 -14.15
CA ASP A 113 -11.95 -1.32 -14.03
C ASP A 113 -12.34 -0.10 -13.18
N VAL A 114 -11.68 0.09 -12.03
CA VAL A 114 -11.95 1.23 -11.14
C VAL A 114 -11.44 2.53 -11.74
N LEU A 115 -10.33 2.51 -12.48
CA LEU A 115 -9.83 3.66 -13.22
C LEU A 115 -10.80 4.06 -14.35
N ALA A 116 -11.39 3.09 -15.06
CA ALA A 116 -12.40 3.37 -16.07
C ALA A 116 -13.63 4.04 -15.45
N ALA A 117 -14.11 3.54 -14.31
CA ALA A 117 -15.22 4.14 -13.57
C ALA A 117 -14.90 5.55 -13.07
N LEU A 118 -13.73 5.73 -12.45
CA LEU A 118 -13.27 7.05 -11.99
C LEU A 118 -13.16 8.05 -13.15
N ARG A 119 -12.63 7.63 -14.31
CA ARG A 119 -12.49 8.49 -15.49
C ARG A 119 -13.83 8.86 -16.13
N ALA A 120 -14.86 8.03 -15.95
CA ALA A 120 -16.21 8.36 -16.39
C ALA A 120 -16.83 9.49 -15.56
N GLU A 121 -16.48 9.60 -14.28
CA GLU A 121 -16.91 10.70 -13.40
C GLU A 121 -15.96 11.91 -13.49
N TYR A 122 -14.65 11.66 -13.62
CA TYR A 122 -13.58 12.65 -13.58
C TYR A 122 -12.52 12.37 -14.65
N PRO A 123 -12.67 12.95 -15.85
CA PRO A 123 -11.86 12.55 -17.02
C PRO A 123 -10.37 12.89 -16.90
N ARG A 124 -9.99 13.85 -16.03
CA ARG A 124 -8.60 14.34 -15.89
C ARG A 124 -7.84 13.61 -14.78
N ILE A 125 -7.73 12.29 -14.91
CA ILE A 125 -6.93 11.42 -14.02
C ILE A 125 -5.69 10.91 -14.75
N TYR A 126 -4.52 11.19 -14.18
CA TYR A 126 -3.22 10.71 -14.66
C TYR A 126 -2.68 9.64 -13.70
N THR A 127 -2.50 8.43 -14.19
CA THR A 127 -1.79 7.38 -13.45
C THR A 127 -0.30 7.52 -13.72
N VAL A 128 0.48 7.81 -12.68
CA VAL A 128 1.93 8.05 -12.76
C VAL A 128 2.63 7.15 -11.74
N GLY A 129 2.61 5.85 -12.00
CA GLY A 129 3.19 4.86 -11.10
C GLY A 129 3.62 3.57 -11.81
N GLN A 130 4.42 2.72 -11.19
CA GLN A 130 5.01 2.89 -9.86
C GLN A 130 6.19 3.89 -9.91
N LEU A 131 6.15 4.91 -9.03
CA LEU A 131 7.10 6.04 -9.07
C LEU A 131 8.57 5.63 -8.97
N GLY A 132 8.92 4.66 -8.12
CA GLY A 132 10.30 4.16 -8.03
C GLY A 132 10.82 3.59 -9.35
N THR A 133 9.98 2.84 -10.07
CA THR A 133 10.30 2.23 -11.37
C THR A 133 10.43 3.28 -12.45
N MET A 134 9.58 4.31 -12.44
CA MET A 134 9.75 5.48 -13.29
C MET A 134 11.09 6.19 -13.03
N LEU A 135 11.42 6.45 -11.76
CA LEU A 135 12.66 7.15 -11.36
C LEU A 135 13.92 6.38 -11.76
N ARG A 136 13.99 5.07 -11.48
CA ARG A 136 15.14 4.25 -11.88
C ARG A 136 15.38 4.28 -13.39
N ARG A 137 14.31 4.25 -14.18
CA ARG A 137 14.44 4.30 -15.65
C ARG A 137 14.95 5.65 -16.13
N SER A 138 14.53 6.77 -15.54
CA SER A 138 15.14 8.07 -15.88
C SER A 138 16.64 8.10 -15.58
N HIS A 139 17.10 7.44 -14.52
CA HIS A 139 18.53 7.31 -14.21
C HIS A 139 19.29 6.30 -15.11
N LEU A 140 18.60 5.44 -15.85
CA LEU A 140 19.23 4.59 -16.87
C LEU A 140 19.38 5.31 -18.22
N ASP A 141 18.50 6.28 -18.50
CA ASP A 141 18.52 7.08 -19.73
C ASP A 141 19.50 8.27 -19.65
N GLU A 142 19.83 8.76 -18.45
CA GLU A 142 20.93 9.70 -18.18
C GLU A 142 22.18 8.92 -17.73
N GLU A 143 23.37 9.24 -18.22
CA GLU A 143 24.63 8.57 -17.80
C GLU A 143 24.75 8.52 -16.28
N ALA A 144 24.46 7.35 -15.70
CA ALA A 144 24.57 6.96 -14.28
C ALA A 144 24.88 8.11 -13.30
N SER A 145 23.89 8.93 -12.98
CA SER A 145 23.97 9.76 -11.78
C SER A 145 23.86 8.82 -10.57
N ASP A 146 24.95 8.71 -9.81
CA ASP A 146 25.15 7.91 -8.58
C ASP A 146 24.23 8.32 -7.42
N GLY A 147 22.92 8.25 -7.61
CA GLY A 147 21.98 8.67 -6.59
C GLY A 147 20.61 8.08 -6.82
N SER A 148 20.32 6.94 -6.21
CA SER A 148 18.93 6.66 -5.83
C SER A 148 18.47 7.86 -4.99
N ILE A 149 17.47 8.62 -5.46
CA ILE A 149 16.84 9.63 -4.63
C ILE A 149 16.21 8.87 -3.46
N ASP A 150 16.83 8.97 -2.28
CA ASP A 150 16.29 8.40 -1.07
C ASP A 150 15.08 9.23 -0.63
N LEU A 151 13.88 8.69 -0.87
CA LEU A 151 12.62 9.29 -0.45
C LEU A 151 12.28 8.99 1.02
N SER A 152 13.15 8.24 1.71
CA SER A 152 13.02 7.97 3.14
C SER A 152 13.42 9.18 3.98
N LEU A 153 12.62 9.47 5.01
CA LEU A 153 12.98 10.44 6.04
C LEU A 153 13.84 9.84 7.15
N TRP A 154 14.13 8.54 7.08
CA TRP A 154 14.79 7.76 8.15
C TRP A 154 16.13 7.23 7.69
N LYS A 155 17.10 7.20 8.62
CA LYS A 155 18.44 6.65 8.38
C LYS A 155 18.36 5.14 8.13
N HIS A 156 18.81 4.72 6.96
CA HIS A 156 18.87 3.32 6.58
C HIS A 156 20.02 2.57 7.25
N ASP A 157 19.76 1.35 7.69
CA ASP A 157 20.79 0.32 7.85
C ASP A 157 21.05 -0.32 6.48
N THR A 158 22.15 0.06 5.82
CA THR A 158 22.54 -0.52 4.54
C THR A 158 23.26 -1.86 4.68
N GLU A 159 23.71 -2.24 5.88
CA GLU A 159 24.37 -3.53 6.13
C GLU A 159 23.38 -4.71 5.98
N CYS A 160 22.07 -4.44 6.07
CA CYS A 160 21.07 -5.46 5.79
C CYS A 160 21.17 -6.03 4.36
N LEU A 161 21.66 -5.24 3.39
CA LEU A 161 21.85 -5.72 2.02
C LEU A 161 22.98 -6.76 1.96
N SER A 162 24.09 -6.53 2.64
CA SER A 162 25.18 -7.51 2.74
C SER A 162 24.77 -8.78 3.49
N TRP A 163 23.84 -8.67 4.44
CA TRP A 163 23.24 -9.86 5.07
C TRP A 163 22.37 -10.65 4.08
N LEU A 164 21.62 -9.96 3.22
CA LEU A 164 20.81 -10.58 2.17
C LEU A 164 21.67 -11.23 1.07
N ASP A 165 22.83 -10.67 0.73
CA ASP A 165 23.78 -11.23 -0.24
C ASP A 165 24.24 -12.66 0.13
N ALA A 166 24.23 -12.98 1.43
CA ALA A 166 24.63 -14.29 1.96
C ALA A 166 23.50 -15.33 1.99
N GLN A 167 22.28 -14.96 1.59
CA GLN A 167 21.10 -15.83 1.65
C GLN A 167 20.79 -16.45 0.29
N GLU A 168 20.15 -17.63 0.31
CA GLU A 168 19.70 -18.28 -0.93
C GLU A 168 18.59 -17.47 -1.62
N PRO A 169 18.48 -17.51 -2.96
CA PRO A 169 17.43 -16.84 -3.69
C PRO A 169 16.03 -17.24 -3.22
N ALA A 170 15.13 -16.24 -3.11
CA ALA A 170 13.75 -16.39 -2.67
C ALA A 170 13.57 -17.17 -1.34
N SER A 171 14.56 -17.11 -0.43
CA SER A 171 14.53 -17.81 0.86
C SER A 171 14.14 -16.92 2.04
N VAL A 172 14.29 -15.60 1.90
CA VAL A 172 14.12 -14.63 2.99
C VAL A 172 12.70 -14.08 3.04
N VAL A 173 12.14 -14.02 4.25
CA VAL A 173 10.92 -13.27 4.54
C VAL A 173 11.29 -11.85 4.97
N TYR A 174 10.88 -10.85 4.20
CA TYR A 174 11.00 -9.45 4.60
C TYR A 174 9.76 -9.03 5.40
N VAL A 175 9.93 -8.36 6.53
CA VAL A 175 8.83 -7.92 7.40
C VAL A 175 8.95 -6.44 7.71
N ASN A 176 7.94 -5.65 7.32
CA ASN A 176 7.85 -4.23 7.63
C ASN A 176 6.40 -3.72 7.65
N PHE A 177 5.99 -3.15 8.79
CA PHE A 177 4.65 -2.58 8.98
C PHE A 177 4.59 -1.05 8.76
N GLY A 178 5.63 -0.47 8.18
CA GLY A 178 5.68 0.95 7.83
C GLY A 178 6.03 1.85 9.02
N SER A 179 5.72 3.14 8.87
CA SER A 179 6.18 4.20 9.79
C SER A 179 5.15 4.64 10.82
N LEU A 180 3.89 4.21 10.70
CA LEU A 180 2.78 4.67 11.55
C LEU A 180 2.08 3.54 12.30
N THR A 181 2.31 2.29 11.91
CA THR A 181 1.69 1.13 12.57
C THR A 181 2.30 0.95 13.95
N VAL A 182 1.45 1.00 14.97
CA VAL A 182 1.85 0.72 16.35
C VAL A 182 1.43 -0.71 16.71
N LEU A 183 2.38 -1.52 17.16
CA LEU A 183 2.13 -2.89 17.62
C LEU A 183 2.04 -2.93 19.14
N THR A 184 1.21 -3.83 19.68
CA THR A 184 1.36 -4.23 21.09
C THR A 184 2.55 -5.18 21.24
N ALA A 185 3.07 -5.32 22.46
CA ALA A 185 4.12 -6.30 22.75
C ALA A 185 3.68 -7.74 22.41
N ASP A 186 2.41 -8.07 22.67
CA ASP A 186 1.84 -9.39 22.36
C ASP A 186 1.77 -9.62 20.85
N GLN A 187 1.31 -8.63 20.07
CA GLN A 187 1.30 -8.73 18.60
C GLN A 187 2.72 -8.92 18.04
N LEU A 188 3.70 -8.14 18.55
CA LEU A 188 5.10 -8.28 18.15
C LEU A 188 5.62 -9.69 18.47
N ALA A 189 5.27 -10.25 19.63
CA ALA A 189 5.64 -11.61 20.02
C ALA A 189 5.00 -12.67 19.12
N GLU A 190 3.71 -12.55 18.78
CA GLU A 190 3.04 -13.49 17.87
C GLU A 190 3.65 -13.46 16.46
N PHE A 191 3.99 -12.28 15.93
CA PHE A 191 4.72 -12.19 14.66
C PHE A 191 6.11 -12.81 14.75
N ALA A 192 6.87 -12.47 15.79
CA ALA A 192 8.23 -12.95 15.96
C ALA A 192 8.26 -14.49 16.07
N TRP A 193 7.47 -15.08 16.96
CA TRP A 193 7.41 -16.53 17.11
C TRP A 193 6.83 -17.24 15.90
N GLY A 194 5.83 -16.64 15.23
CA GLY A 194 5.31 -17.18 13.98
C GLY A 194 6.38 -17.23 12.88
N LEU A 195 7.19 -16.18 12.74
CA LEU A 195 8.32 -16.14 11.80
C LEU A 195 9.39 -17.17 12.16
N ALA A 196 9.74 -17.30 13.45
CA ALA A 196 10.67 -18.32 13.92
C ALA A 196 10.20 -19.72 13.51
N GLU A 197 8.93 -20.07 13.75
CA GLU A 197 8.38 -21.38 13.41
C GLU A 197 8.41 -21.73 11.92
N THR A 198 8.57 -20.75 11.02
CA THR A 198 8.67 -21.03 9.58
C THR A 198 9.96 -21.76 9.19
N GLY A 199 11.03 -21.58 9.96
CA GLY A 199 12.37 -22.04 9.61
C GLY A 199 13.10 -21.20 8.55
N HIS A 200 12.42 -20.25 7.89
CA HIS A 200 13.06 -19.36 6.91
C HIS A 200 13.96 -18.32 7.59
N PRO A 201 15.00 -17.82 6.90
CA PRO A 201 15.63 -16.57 7.26
C PRO A 201 14.66 -15.39 7.11
N PHE A 202 14.79 -14.38 7.95
CA PHE A 202 13.93 -13.19 7.85
C PHE A 202 14.63 -11.90 8.26
N LEU A 203 14.30 -10.83 7.53
CA LEU A 203 14.71 -9.46 7.81
C LEU A 203 13.52 -8.73 8.43
N LEU A 204 13.62 -8.43 9.73
CA LEU A 204 12.55 -7.85 10.53
C LEU A 204 12.85 -6.38 10.86
N VAL A 205 12.02 -5.47 10.36
CA VAL A 205 12.08 -4.05 10.71
C VAL A 205 11.27 -3.83 11.98
N VAL A 206 11.95 -3.48 13.08
CA VAL A 206 11.32 -3.15 14.37
C VAL A 206 11.74 -1.78 14.82
N ARG A 207 10.73 -0.96 15.10
CA ARG A 207 10.86 0.37 15.67
C ARG A 207 10.32 0.35 17.09
N GLU A 208 11.20 0.35 18.08
CA GLU A 208 10.84 0.30 19.50
C GLU A 208 9.89 1.45 19.89
N ASP A 209 10.01 2.62 19.25
CA ASP A 209 9.14 3.77 19.48
C ASP A 209 7.70 3.57 18.96
N LEU A 210 7.48 2.56 18.12
CA LEU A 210 6.18 2.15 17.60
C LEU A 210 5.66 0.87 18.27
N VAL A 211 6.26 0.44 19.38
CA VAL A 211 5.72 -0.64 20.21
C VAL A 211 5.05 -0.04 21.45
N HIS A 212 3.73 -0.21 21.56
CA HIS A 212 2.98 0.31 22.69
C HIS A 212 3.52 -0.27 24.01
N GLY A 213 3.95 0.62 24.92
CA GLY A 213 4.57 0.23 26.19
C GLY A 213 6.08 0.00 26.15
N GLY A 214 6.76 0.25 25.02
CA GLY A 214 8.22 0.15 24.91
C GLY A 214 8.75 -1.28 24.85
N GLY A 215 8.00 -2.18 24.20
CA GLY A 215 8.35 -3.61 24.11
C GLY A 215 9.52 -3.86 23.15
N ALA A 216 10.49 -4.65 23.61
CA ALA A 216 11.55 -5.23 22.79
C ALA A 216 11.21 -6.67 22.42
N LEU A 217 11.88 -7.20 21.39
CA LEU A 217 11.81 -8.62 21.07
C LEU A 217 12.32 -9.46 22.26
N PRO A 218 11.69 -10.60 22.59
CA PRO A 218 12.10 -11.43 23.71
C PRO A 218 13.56 -11.91 23.57
N PRO A 219 14.40 -11.89 24.62
CA PRO A 219 15.78 -12.36 24.55
C PRO A 219 15.91 -13.81 24.07
N GLU A 220 14.98 -14.67 24.47
CA GLU A 220 14.90 -16.07 24.05
C GLU A 220 14.63 -16.22 22.53
N PHE A 221 13.87 -15.30 21.93
CA PHE A 221 13.63 -15.26 20.49
C PHE A 221 14.90 -14.84 19.75
N LEU A 222 15.61 -13.82 20.25
CA LEU A 222 16.87 -13.38 19.65
C LEU A 222 17.93 -14.49 19.72
N ALA A 223 17.97 -15.25 20.81
CA ALA A 223 18.87 -16.37 20.97
C ALA A 223 18.53 -17.54 20.03
N GLU A 224 17.24 -17.88 19.88
CA GLU A 224 16.79 -18.96 18.99
C GLU A 224 16.99 -18.63 17.51
N THR A 225 16.83 -17.37 17.12
CA THR A 225 16.88 -16.95 15.71
C THR A 225 18.21 -16.34 15.29
N ALA A 226 19.24 -16.35 16.15
CA ALA A 226 20.50 -15.63 15.95
C ALA A 226 21.20 -15.89 14.59
N GLU A 227 21.05 -17.10 14.03
CA GLU A 227 21.69 -17.49 12.76
C GLU A 227 20.88 -17.12 11.50
N ARG A 228 19.61 -16.76 11.66
CA ARG A 228 18.65 -16.62 10.55
C ARG A 228 17.78 -15.36 10.60
N CYS A 229 17.88 -14.58 11.66
CA CYS A 229 17.18 -13.31 11.83
C CYS A 229 18.16 -12.14 11.73
N ARG A 230 17.79 -11.12 10.94
CA ARG A 230 18.38 -9.78 11.02
C ARG A 230 17.29 -8.81 11.45
N VAL A 231 17.48 -8.19 12.61
CA VAL A 231 16.61 -7.09 13.09
C VAL A 231 17.26 -5.76 12.76
N VAL A 232 16.49 -4.85 12.17
CA VAL A 232 16.92 -3.47 11.87
C VAL A 232 15.83 -2.47 12.27
N THR A 233 16.20 -1.22 12.50
CA THR A 233 15.22 -0.16 12.79
C THR A 233 14.63 0.46 11.53
N TRP A 234 15.41 0.52 10.46
CA TRP A 234 14.97 0.97 9.14
C TRP A 234 15.94 0.45 8.05
N CYS A 235 15.46 0.31 6.82
CA CYS A 235 16.24 -0.26 5.71
C CYS A 235 15.81 0.36 4.37
N PRO A 236 16.66 0.30 3.32
CA PRO A 236 16.31 0.77 1.99
C PRO A 236 15.31 -0.19 1.35
N GLN A 237 14.04 -0.11 1.77
CA GLN A 237 12.97 -1.07 1.46
C GLN A 237 12.87 -1.40 -0.02
N GLU A 238 12.97 -0.39 -0.89
CA GLU A 238 12.91 -0.59 -2.34
C GLU A 238 14.04 -1.50 -2.86
N GLN A 239 15.24 -1.40 -2.29
CA GLN A 239 16.38 -2.25 -2.63
C GLN A 239 16.22 -3.65 -2.01
N VAL A 240 15.77 -3.71 -0.75
CA VAL A 240 15.48 -4.98 -0.06
C VAL A 240 14.45 -5.81 -0.82
N LEU A 241 13.30 -5.22 -1.19
CA LEU A 241 12.24 -5.93 -1.92
C LEU A 241 12.72 -6.46 -3.28
N ARG A 242 13.68 -5.80 -3.93
CA ARG A 242 14.26 -6.26 -5.20
C ARG A 242 15.41 -7.24 -5.06
N HIS A 243 15.92 -7.43 -3.85
CA HIS A 243 17.01 -8.34 -3.61
C HIS A 243 16.56 -9.77 -3.93
N CYS A 244 17.38 -10.52 -4.67
CA CYS A 244 17.02 -11.86 -5.15
C CYS A 244 16.71 -12.86 -4.02
N ALA A 245 17.27 -12.64 -2.83
CA ALA A 245 17.01 -13.44 -1.65
C ALA A 245 15.58 -13.30 -1.09
N VAL A 246 14.88 -12.18 -1.32
CA VAL A 246 13.54 -11.96 -0.76
C VAL A 246 12.50 -12.78 -1.51
N GLY A 247 11.85 -13.71 -0.79
CA GLY A 247 10.81 -14.60 -1.32
C GLY A 247 9.39 -14.16 -0.97
N CYS A 248 9.21 -13.45 0.14
CA CYS A 248 7.91 -13.00 0.63
C CYS A 248 8.03 -11.69 1.43
N PHE A 249 7.00 -10.86 1.38
CA PHE A 249 6.88 -9.63 2.15
C PHE A 249 5.68 -9.66 3.10
N LEU A 250 5.93 -9.70 4.41
CA LEU A 250 4.89 -9.53 5.42
C LEU A 250 4.69 -8.03 5.71
N THR A 251 3.48 -7.54 5.44
CA THR A 251 3.22 -6.09 5.33
C THR A 251 1.84 -5.69 5.83
N HIS A 252 1.77 -4.44 6.31
CA HIS A 252 0.54 -3.75 6.66
C HIS A 252 -0.32 -3.33 5.44
N CYS A 253 0.11 -3.58 4.22
CA CYS A 253 -0.62 -3.26 2.99
C CYS A 253 -0.78 -1.75 2.70
N GLY A 254 0.12 -0.91 3.22
CA GLY A 254 0.20 0.49 2.81
C GLY A 254 0.51 0.60 1.32
N TRP A 255 -0.12 1.56 0.63
CA TRP A 255 -0.11 1.64 -0.83
C TRP A 255 1.30 1.68 -1.46
N ASN A 256 2.20 2.49 -0.89
CA ASN A 256 3.58 2.59 -1.39
C ASN A 256 4.34 1.26 -1.29
N SER A 257 4.32 0.63 -0.11
CA SER A 257 4.99 -0.65 0.12
C SER A 257 4.43 -1.76 -0.77
N MET A 258 3.11 -1.77 -0.98
CA MET A 258 2.49 -2.73 -1.89
C MET A 258 2.94 -2.55 -3.34
N LEU A 259 2.96 -1.31 -3.83
CA LEU A 259 3.43 -1.05 -5.19
C LEU A 259 4.91 -1.38 -5.37
N GLU A 260 5.75 -1.14 -4.37
CA GLU A 260 7.16 -1.56 -4.39
C GLU A 260 7.28 -3.09 -4.48
N SER A 261 6.48 -3.82 -3.71
CA SER A 261 6.48 -5.29 -3.73
C SER A 261 5.97 -5.85 -5.06
N ILE A 262 4.92 -5.24 -5.62
CA ILE A 262 4.39 -5.55 -6.95
C ILE A 262 5.46 -5.31 -8.02
N ALA A 263 6.13 -4.15 -7.98
CA ALA A 263 7.19 -3.80 -8.92
C ALA A 263 8.47 -4.64 -8.72
N ALA A 264 8.65 -5.27 -7.56
CA ALA A 264 9.73 -6.22 -7.31
C ALA A 264 9.38 -7.66 -7.76
N GLY A 265 8.09 -7.98 -7.85
CA GLY A 265 7.59 -9.33 -8.10
C GLY A 265 7.61 -10.21 -6.87
N VAL A 266 7.40 -9.64 -5.68
CA VAL A 266 7.43 -10.34 -4.39
C VAL A 266 6.00 -10.56 -3.87
N PRO A 267 5.59 -11.82 -3.62
CA PRO A 267 4.35 -12.16 -2.92
C PRO A 267 4.26 -11.55 -1.51
N MET A 268 3.04 -11.31 -1.04
CA MET A 268 2.77 -10.65 0.23
C MET A 268 1.97 -11.51 1.21
N VAL A 269 2.27 -11.37 2.51
CA VAL A 269 1.38 -11.73 3.61
C VAL A 269 0.85 -10.44 4.22
N CYS A 270 -0.47 -10.32 4.25
CA CYS A 270 -1.18 -9.06 4.36
C CYS A 270 -1.90 -8.94 5.71
N TRP A 271 -1.50 -7.95 6.53
CA TRP A 271 -2.11 -7.65 7.83
C TRP A 271 -2.47 -6.16 7.95
N PRO A 272 -3.64 -5.73 7.44
CA PRO A 272 -4.02 -4.32 7.46
C PRO A 272 -4.34 -3.82 8.87
N VAL A 273 -4.04 -2.55 9.11
CA VAL A 273 -4.21 -1.89 10.42
C VAL A 273 -5.07 -0.64 10.31
N PHE A 274 -4.88 0.18 9.27
CA PHE A 274 -5.47 1.51 9.20
C PHE A 274 -5.77 1.98 7.76
N ALA A 275 -6.71 2.93 7.64
CA ALA A 275 -7.10 3.61 6.42
C ALA A 275 -7.42 2.64 5.27
N ASP A 276 -6.76 2.84 4.13
CA ASP A 276 -6.93 2.13 2.86
C ASP A 276 -6.39 0.71 2.85
N GLN A 277 -5.62 0.31 3.86
CA GLN A 277 -4.91 -0.96 3.91
C GLN A 277 -5.86 -2.16 3.75
N TYR A 278 -7.10 -2.06 4.22
CA TYR A 278 -8.09 -3.12 4.08
C TYR A 278 -8.56 -3.31 2.63
N THR A 279 -8.79 -2.21 1.90
CA THR A 279 -9.10 -2.26 0.46
C THR A 279 -7.90 -2.80 -0.30
N ASN A 280 -6.69 -2.32 0.02
CA ASN A 280 -5.46 -2.79 -0.61
C ASN A 280 -5.26 -4.30 -0.42
N ARG A 281 -5.45 -4.79 0.82
CA ARG A 281 -5.40 -6.21 1.16
C ARG A 281 -6.39 -7.03 0.34
N LYS A 282 -7.64 -6.56 0.20
CA LYS A 282 -8.64 -7.25 -0.65
C LYS A 282 -8.14 -7.38 -2.09
N TYR A 283 -7.64 -6.30 -2.68
CA TYR A 283 -7.14 -6.35 -4.06
C TYR A 283 -5.94 -7.28 -4.20
N ALA A 284 -4.97 -7.21 -3.28
CA ALA A 284 -3.81 -8.10 -3.28
C ALA A 284 -4.19 -9.58 -3.22
N CYS A 285 -5.10 -9.94 -2.31
CA CYS A 285 -5.48 -11.33 -2.07
C CYS A 285 -6.45 -11.90 -3.10
N GLU A 286 -7.46 -11.12 -3.50
CA GLU A 286 -8.60 -11.67 -4.27
C GLU A 286 -8.54 -11.35 -5.76
N LEU A 287 -7.90 -10.25 -6.15
CA LEU A 287 -7.93 -9.77 -7.54
C LEU A 287 -6.58 -9.98 -8.24
N TRP A 288 -5.51 -9.67 -7.53
CA TRP A 288 -4.17 -9.71 -8.12
C TRP A 288 -3.46 -11.04 -7.89
N GLY A 289 -3.90 -11.85 -6.92
CA GLY A 289 -3.32 -13.15 -6.61
C GLY A 289 -1.91 -13.06 -6.04
N VAL A 290 -1.56 -11.94 -5.40
CA VAL A 290 -0.21 -11.67 -4.86
C VAL A 290 -0.19 -11.60 -3.34
N GLY A 291 -1.33 -11.74 -2.66
CA GLY A 291 -1.46 -11.61 -1.21
C GLY A 291 -2.13 -12.81 -0.53
N LEU A 292 -1.72 -13.10 0.70
CA LEU A 292 -2.46 -13.94 1.64
C LEU A 292 -2.88 -13.13 2.86
N ARG A 293 -4.13 -13.30 3.29
CA ARG A 293 -4.69 -12.56 4.42
C ARG A 293 -4.31 -13.19 5.76
N LEU A 294 -3.86 -12.35 6.69
CA LEU A 294 -3.90 -12.62 8.13
C LEU A 294 -5.19 -12.05 8.74
N ASP A 295 -5.62 -12.63 9.85
CA ASP A 295 -6.77 -12.13 10.60
C ASP A 295 -6.36 -10.89 11.42
N GLU A 296 -7.36 -10.13 11.90
CA GLU A 296 -7.10 -8.94 12.73
C GLU A 296 -6.41 -9.34 14.04
N GLU A 297 -6.90 -10.39 14.69
CA GLU A 297 -6.23 -11.04 15.83
C GLU A 297 -5.09 -11.94 15.31
N VAL A 298 -3.87 -11.42 15.34
CA VAL A 298 -2.68 -12.16 14.92
C VAL A 298 -2.37 -13.30 15.90
N ARG A 299 -2.07 -14.48 15.34
CA ARG A 299 -1.57 -15.65 16.08
C ARG A 299 -0.37 -16.25 15.36
N ARG A 300 0.63 -16.71 16.10
CA ARG A 300 1.89 -17.24 15.56
C ARG A 300 1.67 -18.40 14.59
N GLU A 301 0.71 -19.29 14.85
CA GLU A 301 0.43 -20.44 13.98
C GLU A 301 -0.12 -19.96 12.63
N GLN A 302 -0.92 -18.88 12.66
CA GLN A 302 -1.44 -18.26 11.45
C GLN A 302 -0.31 -17.59 10.65
N VAL A 303 0.55 -16.82 11.33
CA VAL A 303 1.71 -16.19 10.70
C VAL A 303 2.61 -17.25 10.05
N ALA A 304 2.96 -18.30 10.79
CA ALA A 304 3.78 -19.39 10.29
C ALA A 304 3.15 -20.08 9.07
N GLY A 305 1.84 -20.39 9.15
CA GLY A 305 1.10 -21.03 8.07
C GLY A 305 1.06 -20.19 6.80
N ARG A 306 0.68 -18.91 6.91
CA ARG A 306 0.57 -18.00 5.75
C ARG A 306 1.92 -17.67 5.12
N VAL A 307 2.97 -17.52 5.93
CA VAL A 307 4.31 -17.27 5.41
C VAL A 307 4.83 -18.50 4.65
N ARG A 308 4.71 -19.72 5.18
CA ARG A 308 5.10 -20.93 4.43
C ARG A 308 4.30 -21.05 3.13
N GLU A 309 2.99 -20.83 3.18
CA GLU A 309 2.12 -20.86 2.00
C GLU A 309 2.58 -19.85 0.93
N ALA A 310 2.88 -18.60 1.31
CA ALA A 310 3.38 -17.58 0.38
C ALA A 310 4.76 -17.93 -0.20
N MET A 311 5.66 -18.46 0.63
CA MET A 311 7.02 -18.86 0.22
C MET A 311 7.00 -20.05 -0.75
N GLU A 312 6.01 -20.93 -0.66
CA GLU A 312 5.93 -22.15 -1.48
C GLU A 312 5.02 -21.99 -2.72
N SER A 313 4.08 -21.04 -2.72
CA SER A 313 3.06 -20.87 -3.76
C SER A 313 3.62 -20.46 -5.14
N GLU A 314 3.60 -21.40 -6.09
CA GLU A 314 3.93 -21.12 -7.49
C GLU A 314 2.95 -20.14 -8.14
N GLU A 315 1.67 -20.21 -7.80
CA GLU A 315 0.63 -19.37 -8.40
C GLU A 315 0.79 -17.91 -7.98
N MET A 316 1.17 -17.65 -6.71
CA MET A 316 1.49 -16.31 -6.25
C MET A 316 2.76 -15.78 -6.91
N ARG A 317 3.80 -16.61 -7.07
CA ARG A 317 5.02 -16.22 -7.79
C ARG A 317 4.74 -15.86 -9.25
N LYS A 318 3.92 -16.66 -9.96
CA LYS A 318 3.50 -16.35 -11.34
C LYS A 318 2.72 -15.04 -11.41
N SER A 319 1.80 -14.82 -10.48
CA SER A 319 1.01 -13.59 -10.40
C SER A 319 1.90 -12.37 -10.12
N ALA A 320 2.81 -12.47 -9.16
CA ALA A 320 3.75 -11.40 -8.82
C ALA A 320 4.71 -11.10 -9.99
N ALA A 321 5.23 -12.11 -10.68
CA ALA A 321 6.06 -11.95 -11.87
C ALA A 321 5.31 -11.27 -13.03
N ARG A 322 4.03 -11.63 -13.24
CA ARG A 322 3.17 -10.97 -14.23
C ARG A 322 3.02 -9.49 -13.89
N TRP A 323 2.65 -9.14 -12.66
CA TRP A 323 2.43 -7.74 -12.30
C TRP A 323 3.71 -6.91 -12.29
N LYS A 324 4.85 -7.52 -11.96
CA LYS A 324 6.16 -6.91 -12.16
C LYS A 324 6.37 -6.52 -13.63
N ALA A 325 6.13 -7.45 -14.56
CA ALA A 325 6.28 -7.19 -15.99
C ALA A 325 5.33 -6.09 -16.48
N GLU A 326 4.09 -6.06 -15.99
CA GLU A 326 3.12 -4.99 -16.31
C GLU A 326 3.57 -3.62 -15.75
N ALA A 327 4.10 -3.58 -14.53
CA ALA A 327 4.64 -2.36 -13.94
C ALA A 327 5.85 -1.83 -14.73
N GLU A 328 6.74 -2.72 -15.18
CA GLU A 328 7.86 -2.38 -16.06
C GLU A 328 7.40 -1.87 -17.42
N ALA A 329 6.40 -2.53 -18.03
CA ALA A 329 5.82 -2.14 -19.31
C ALA A 329 5.14 -0.76 -19.23
N ALA A 330 4.40 -0.48 -18.16
CA ALA A 330 3.76 0.81 -17.93
C ALA A 330 4.76 1.97 -17.83
N ALA A 331 5.98 1.69 -17.36
CA ALA A 331 7.05 2.68 -17.20
C ALA A 331 7.95 2.84 -18.45
N CYS A 332 7.89 1.91 -19.42
CA CYS A 332 8.64 1.99 -20.67
C CYS A 332 8.16 3.14 -21.59
N PRO A 333 8.97 3.57 -22.58
CA PRO A 333 8.49 4.38 -23.70
C PRO A 333 7.25 3.75 -24.37
N GLY A 334 6.17 4.52 -24.54
CA GLY A 334 4.88 4.02 -25.01
C GLY A 334 4.02 3.33 -23.95
N GLY A 335 4.54 3.14 -22.73
CA GLY A 335 3.81 2.61 -21.58
C GLY A 335 2.86 3.61 -20.95
N SER A 336 1.76 3.14 -20.38
CA SER A 336 0.66 3.98 -19.89
C SER A 336 1.11 5.05 -18.90
N SER A 337 1.93 4.71 -17.91
CA SER A 337 2.33 5.65 -16.86
C SER A 337 3.30 6.71 -17.39
N ARG A 338 4.18 6.33 -18.32
CA ARG A 338 5.08 7.28 -18.99
C ARG A 338 4.32 8.22 -19.92
N GLU A 339 3.40 7.71 -20.72
CA GLU A 339 2.58 8.54 -21.61
C GLU A 339 1.62 9.44 -20.82
N ASN A 340 1.06 8.98 -19.70
CA ASN A 340 0.25 9.80 -18.81
C ASN A 340 1.08 10.94 -18.17
N LEU A 341 2.32 10.66 -17.75
CA LEU A 341 3.22 11.71 -17.26
C LEU A 341 3.58 12.74 -18.35
N LEU A 342 3.90 12.28 -19.57
CA LEU A 342 4.18 13.18 -20.69
C LEU A 342 2.95 14.02 -21.07
N GLY A 343 1.76 13.40 -21.07
CA GLY A 343 0.49 14.07 -21.28
C GLY A 343 0.23 15.15 -20.22
N LEU A 344 0.50 14.85 -18.95
CA LEU A 344 0.41 15.81 -17.84
C LEU A 344 1.36 17.00 -18.05
N VAL A 345 2.63 16.73 -18.36
CA VAL A 345 3.64 17.77 -18.61
C VAL A 345 3.25 18.64 -19.80
N LYS A 346 2.72 18.04 -20.87
CA LYS A 346 2.20 18.76 -22.04
C LYS A 346 1.03 19.66 -21.66
N ALA A 347 0.06 19.13 -20.91
CA ALA A 347 -1.11 19.88 -20.46
C ALA A 347 -0.72 21.10 -19.60
N LEU A 348 0.29 20.96 -18.74
CA LEU A 348 0.86 22.06 -17.96
C LEU A 348 1.53 23.13 -18.84
N LYS A 349 2.33 22.72 -19.84
CA LYS A 349 3.00 23.65 -20.76
C LYS A 349 2.03 24.42 -21.65
N GLU A 350 0.95 23.78 -22.06
CA GLU A 350 -0.08 24.37 -22.93
C GLU A 350 -1.12 25.19 -22.16
N GLY A 351 -1.11 25.15 -20.83
CA GLY A 351 -2.12 25.81 -20.00
C GLY A 351 -3.50 25.19 -20.11
N SER A 352 -3.63 23.95 -20.61
CA SER A 352 -4.93 23.28 -20.79
C SER A 352 -5.59 22.87 -19.47
N LEU A 353 -4.83 22.92 -18.36
CA LEU A 353 -5.32 22.74 -16.99
C LEU A 353 -5.84 24.03 -16.35
N ASN A 354 -5.75 25.18 -17.04
CA ASN A 354 -6.23 26.48 -16.58
C ASN A 354 -7.71 26.74 -16.92
N SER A 355 -8.41 25.76 -17.51
CA SER A 355 -9.80 25.94 -17.92
C SER A 355 -10.73 25.97 -16.70
N GLU A 356 -11.37 27.11 -16.50
CA GLU A 356 -12.53 27.37 -15.65
C GLU A 356 -13.53 26.20 -15.67
N ALA A 357 -13.94 25.76 -14.48
CA ALA A 357 -15.21 25.05 -14.26
C ALA A 357 -16.21 26.04 -13.69
#